data_AF-A0A7K4NTK4-F1
#
_entry.id   AF-A0A7K4NTK4-F1
#
_cell.length_a   1.000
_cell.length_b   1.000
_cell.length_c   1.000
_cell.angle_alpha   90.00
_cell.angle_beta   90.00
_cell.angle_gamma   90.00
#
_symmetry.space_group_name_H-M   'P 1'
#
loop_
_entity.id
_entity.type
_entity.pdbx_description
1 polymer ?
#
loop_
_entity_poly.entity_id
_entity_poly.type
_entity_poly.pdbx_seq_one_letter_code
_entity_poly.pdbx_strand_id
1 'polypeptide(L)' 'MEKGDCPTCGKDMSQHDEWQAYLCVEKFIKVATNPVAYGSVKKIMCPTCKGDMGDHNEKQTTECMNEFLKDVTSEKA' A
#
# COMPACT_ATOMS: atom_id res chain seq x y z
N MET A 1 3.21 10.29 5.01
CA MET A 1 2.73 9.49 3.89
C MET A 1 1.38 10.04 3.51
N GLU A 2 1.34 10.78 2.42
CA GLU A 2 0.16 11.41 1.86
C GLU A 2 -0.64 10.39 1.03
N LYS A 3 -1.87 10.75 0.65
CA LYS A 3 -2.73 9.88 -0.16
C LYS A 3 -2.07 9.74 -1.55
N GLY A 4 -1.94 8.52 -2.06
CA GLY A 4 -1.23 8.26 -3.33
C GLY A 4 0.26 7.91 -3.19
N ASP A 5 0.87 8.06 -2.01
CA ASP A 5 2.25 7.60 -1.78
C ASP A 5 2.35 6.07 -1.82
N CYS A 6 3.44 5.59 -2.41
CA CYS A 6 3.81 4.18 -2.39
C CYS A 6 4.01 3.68 -0.95
N PRO A 7 3.23 2.69 -0.48
CA PRO A 7 3.31 2.21 0.90
C PRO A 7 4.60 1.44 1.19
N THR A 8 5.41 1.15 0.17
CA THR A 8 6.67 0.40 0.30
C THR A 8 7.91 1.29 0.35
N CYS A 9 7.97 2.32 -0.51
CA CYS A 9 9.15 3.17 -0.66
C CYS A 9 8.91 4.63 -0.25
N GLY A 10 7.66 5.03 -0.01
CA GLY A 10 7.27 6.37 0.42
C GLY A 10 7.37 7.44 -0.66
N LYS A 11 7.68 7.08 -1.92
CA LYS A 11 7.63 7.98 -3.07
C LYS A 11 6.23 8.03 -3.67
N ASP A 12 5.91 9.11 -4.35
CA ASP A 12 4.66 9.24 -5.08
C ASP A 12 4.54 8.13 -6.16
N MET A 13 3.34 7.57 -6.32
CA MET A 13 3.11 6.48 -7.28
C MET A 13 3.29 6.91 -8.75
N SER A 14 3.17 8.20 -9.09
CA SER A 14 3.50 8.75 -10.40
C SER A 14 5.00 8.67 -10.73
N GLN A 15 5.87 8.55 -9.72
CA GLN A 15 7.31 8.40 -9.90
C GLN A 15 7.75 6.97 -10.18
N HIS A 16 6.81 6.04 -10.28
CA HIS A 16 7.07 4.63 -10.59
C HIS A 16 6.76 4.35 -12.06
N ASP A 17 7.71 3.70 -12.75
CA ASP A 17 7.35 2.92 -13.93
C ASP A 17 6.50 1.69 -13.54
N GLU A 18 5.92 1.03 -14.54
CA GLU A 18 5.05 -0.14 -14.32
C GLU A 18 5.74 -1.25 -13.52
N TRP A 19 7.01 -1.51 -13.80
CA TRP A 19 7.78 -2.56 -13.15
C TRP A 19 8.12 -2.20 -11.70
N GLN A 20 8.52 -0.95 -11.44
CA GLN A 20 8.77 -0.44 -10.11
C GLN A 20 7.50 -0.45 -9.25
N ALA A 21 6.35 -0.07 -9.83
CA ALA A 21 5.07 -0.12 -9.15
C ALA A 21 4.71 -1.57 -8.78
N TYR A 22 4.84 -2.50 -9.74
CA TYR A 22 4.62 -3.93 -9.50
C TYR A 22 5.48 -4.46 -8.35
N LEU A 23 6.80 -4.24 -8.38
CA LEU A 23 7.72 -4.72 -7.33
C LEU A 23 7.37 -4.12 -5.96
N CYS A 24 7.00 -2.85 -5.91
CA CYS A 24 6.61 -2.20 -4.66
C CYS A 24 5.33 -2.80 -4.08
N VAL A 25 4.31 -3.00 -4.91
CA VAL A 25 3.04 -3.61 -4.48
C VAL A 25 3.24 -5.07 -4.06
N GLU A 26 4.02 -5.85 -4.81
CA GLU A 26 4.32 -7.24 -4.47
C GLU A 26 5.03 -7.34 -3.11
N LYS A 27 6.02 -6.47 -2.87
CA LYS A 27 6.72 -6.40 -1.58
C LYS A 27 5.78 -6.00 -0.44
N PHE A 28 4.89 -5.03 -0.68
CA PHE A 28 3.87 -4.63 0.30
C PHE A 28 3.01 -5.82 0.71
N ILE A 29 2.46 -6.56 -0.26
CA ILE A 29 1.60 -7.73 -0.01
C ILE A 29 2.35 -8.80 0.79
N LYS A 30 3.59 -9.11 0.41
CA LYS A 30 4.42 -10.11 1.10
C LYS A 30 4.65 -9.77 2.58
N VAL A 31 4.86 -8.49 2.90
CA VAL A 31 5.08 -8.06 4.28
C VAL A 31 3.76 -7.96 5.04
N ALA A 32 2.72 -7.37 4.45
CA ALA A 32 1.42 -7.16 5.09
C ALA A 32 0.70 -8.47 5.45
N THR A 33 0.89 -9.52 4.65
CA THR A 33 0.23 -10.83 4.84
C THR A 33 1.05 -11.82 5.64
N ASN A 34 2.29 -11.48 6.04
CA ASN A 34 3.14 -12.32 6.85
C ASN A 34 3.29 -11.73 8.27
N PRO A 35 2.65 -12.31 9.31
CA PRO A 35 2.68 -11.76 10.66
C PRO A 35 4.08 -11.60 11.25
N VAL A 36 5.01 -12.51 10.92
CA VAL A 36 6.39 -12.47 11.42
C VAL A 36 7.17 -11.33 10.76
N ALA A 37 7.05 -11.21 9.43
CA ALA A 37 7.67 -10.11 8.70
C ALA A 37 7.08 -8.76 9.11
N TYR A 38 5.76 -8.69 9.28
CA TYR A 38 5.04 -7.49 9.71
C TYR A 38 5.51 -7.00 11.09
N GLY A 39 5.62 -7.91 12.07
CA GLY A 39 6.11 -7.58 13.41
C GLY A 39 7.58 -7.14 13.45
N SER A 40 8.34 -7.40 12.38
CA SER A 40 9.76 -7.07 12.27
C SER A 40 10.04 -5.75 11.52
N VAL A 41 9.02 -5.14 10.91
CA VAL A 41 9.15 -3.86 10.19
C VAL A 41 8.51 -2.73 10.97
N LYS A 42 8.83 -1.49 10.59
CA LYS A 42 8.04 -0.33 11.03
C LYS A 42 6.61 -0.51 10.54
N LYS A 43 5.64 -0.20 11.43
CA LYS A 43 4.20 -0.24 11.14
C LYS A 43 3.92 0.32 9.74
N ILE A 44 3.24 -0.48 8.93
CA ILE A 44 2.86 -0.10 7.58
C ILE A 44 1.52 0.63 7.69
N MET A 45 1.53 1.90 7.28
CA MET A 45 0.32 2.72 7.30
C MET A 45 -0.49 2.46 6.04
N CYS A 46 -1.80 2.29 6.20
CA CYS A 46 -2.73 2.15 5.10
C CYS A 46 -2.63 3.39 4.18
N PRO A 47 -2.38 3.22 2.87
CA PRO A 47 -2.23 4.34 1.95
C PRO A 47 -3.50 5.17 1.79
N THR A 48 -4.65 4.58 2.12
CA THR A 48 -5.98 5.19 2.00
C THR A 48 -6.41 5.90 3.28
N CYS A 49 -6.62 5.16 4.37
CA CYS A 49 -7.21 5.69 5.60
C CYS A 49 -6.17 6.14 6.65
N LYS A 50 -4.87 5.92 6.40
CA LYS A 50 -3.76 6.21 7.31
C LYS A 50 -3.80 5.44 8.64
N GLY A 51 -4.69 4.46 8.80
CA GLY A 51 -4.66 3.51 9.92
C GLY A 51 -3.50 2.52 9.80
N ASP A 52 -3.16 1.85 10.90
CA ASP A 52 -2.20 0.74 10.89
C ASP A 52 -2.79 -0.43 10.08
N MET A 53 -2.04 -0.99 9.13
CA MET A 53 -2.50 -2.14 8.35
C MET A 53 -2.72 -3.39 9.23
N GLY A 54 -2.04 -3.50 10.37
CA GLY A 54 -2.27 -4.58 11.33
C GLY A 54 -3.65 -4.54 12.00
N ASP A 55 -4.31 -3.38 11.99
CA ASP A 55 -5.66 -3.20 12.56
C ASP A 55 -6.78 -3.51 11.54
N HIS A 56 -6.44 -3.77 10.28
CA HIS A 56 -7.42 -4.07 9.25
C HIS A 56 -7.77 -5.56 9.25
N ASN A 57 -9.06 -5.87 9.23
CA ASN A 57 -9.52 -7.19 8.81
C ASN A 57 -9.45 -7.31 7.27
N GLU A 58 -9.73 -8.51 6.74
CA GLU A 58 -9.69 -8.80 5.30
C GLU A 58 -10.60 -7.88 4.48
N LYS A 59 -11.81 -7.60 4.98
CA LYS A 59 -12.77 -6.71 4.31
C LYS A 59 -12.24 -5.28 4.24
N GLN A 60 -11.78 -4.73 5.37
CA GLN A 60 -11.24 -3.37 5.43
C GLN A 60 -9.99 -3.22 4.56
N THR A 61 -9.12 -4.24 4.55
CA THR A 61 -7.94 -4.29 3.70
C THR A 61 -8.34 -4.20 2.23
N THR A 62 -9.30 -5.02 1.81
CA THR A 62 -9.79 -5.06 0.42
C THR A 62 -10.42 -3.73 0.01
N GLU A 63 -11.26 -3.15 0.86
CA GLU A 63 -11.90 -1.85 0.61
C GLU A 63 -10.86 -0.74 0.43
N CYS A 64 -9.90 -0.63 1.36
CA CYS A 64 -8.85 0.39 1.29
C CYS A 64 -7.96 0.23 0.07
N MET A 65 -7.54 -1.01 -0.25
CA MET A 65 -6.70 -1.27 -1.43
C MET A 65 -7.42 -0.97 -2.74
N ASN A 66 -8.71 -1.31 -2.84
CA ASN A 66 -9.50 -0.97 -4.02
C ASN A 66 -9.65 0.54 -4.20
N GLU A 67 -9.84 1.30 -3.12
CA GLU A 67 -9.85 2.76 -3.18
C GLU A 67 -8.49 3.31 -3.62
N PHE A 68 -7.40 2.83 -3.01
CA PHE A 68 -6.05 3.23 -3.40
C PHE A 68 -5.78 2.96 -4.88
N LEU A 69 -6.13 1.78 -5.38
CA LEU A 69 -5.96 1.41 -6.78
C LEU A 69 -6.78 2.33 -7.71
N LYS A 70 -8.01 2.69 -7.32
CA LYS A 70 -8.81 3.66 -8.08
C LYS A 70 -8.14 5.02 -8.13
N ASP A 71 -7.62 5.52 -7.02
CA ASP A 71 -6.98 6.83 -6.99
C ASP A 71 -5.74 6.87 -7.90
N VAL A 72 -4.82 5.90 -7.76
CA VAL A 72 -3.59 5.85 -8.57
C VAL A 72 -3.81 5.56 -10.05
N THR A 73 -4.95 4.94 -10.42
CA THR A 73 -5.30 4.69 -11.83
C THR A 73 -6.14 5.81 -12.42
N SER A 74 -6.94 6.52 -11.62
CA SER A 74 -7.75 7.66 -12.06
C SER A 74 -6.91 8.92 -12.25
N GLU A 75 -5.83 9.11 -11.48
CA GLU A 75 -4.87 10.20 -11.72
C GLU A 75 -4.05 10.04 -13.01
N LYS A 76 -4.08 8.85 -13.63
CA LYS A 76 -3.44 8.58 -14.93
C LYS A 76 -4.37 8.79 -16.14
N ALA A 77 -5.60 9.28 -15.94
CA ALA A 77 -6.58 9.51 -17.01
C ALA A 77 -6.59 10.97 -17.52
#